data_AF-A0A0S2K003-F1
#
_entry.id   AF-A0A0S2K003-F1
#
_cell.length_a   1.000
_cell.length_b   1.000
_cell.length_c   1.000
_cell.angle_alpha   90.00
_cell.angle_beta   90.00
_cell.angle_gamma   90.00
#
_symmetry.space_group_name_H-M   'P 1'
#
loop_
_entity.id
_entity.type
_entity.pdbx_description
1 polymer ?
#
loop_
_entity_poly.entity_id
_entity_poly.type
_entity_poly.pdbx_seq_one_letter_code
_entity_poly.pdbx_strand_id
1 'polypeptide(L)'
;MQNQTLQRFISYIKTQQVDKLPEFYTQLSDSDCVLVLKFCFEQAIQNQEVYIFFQDLCKQLITEKKALPEGLITGINTLERLAFFSSALTEIEGYKQANRQGNTLVHALCTNSQQTEWPFNFLRSLMLFERNESLAHALGHKNHQRMRPIDCYLAFNHNLAKLPDHELSALLALIEIQSKTSEQSEPGLLHAICQFLVKEKINKQLDSTHPRILLIASCFQARVETVCTLLKI
;
A
#
# COMPACT_ATOMS: atom_id res chain seq x y z
N MET A 1 -4.78 -15.60 -26.82
CA MET A 1 -4.81 -14.36 -27.63
C MET A 1 -3.70 -13.46 -27.14
N GLN A 2 -2.72 -13.12 -27.97
CA GLN A 2 -1.71 -12.14 -27.61
C GLN A 2 -2.37 -10.75 -27.56
N ASN A 3 -2.06 -9.98 -26.52
CA ASN A 3 -2.66 -8.68 -26.28
C ASN A 3 -2.08 -7.64 -27.28
N GLN A 4 -2.92 -7.10 -28.17
CA GLN A 4 -2.52 -6.16 -29.23
C GLN A 4 -1.89 -4.87 -28.66
N THR A 5 -2.36 -4.39 -27.50
CA THR A 5 -1.78 -3.24 -26.80
C THR A 5 -0.32 -3.50 -26.44
N LEU A 6 -0.04 -4.65 -25.81
CA LEU A 6 1.34 -5.02 -25.44
C LEU A 6 2.23 -5.23 -26.66
N GLN A 7 1.71 -5.82 -27.74
CA GLN A 7 2.49 -5.96 -28.98
C GLN A 7 2.90 -4.60 -29.56
N ARG A 8 1.98 -3.63 -29.58
CA ARG A 8 2.26 -2.27 -30.06
C ARG A 8 3.22 -1.54 -29.12
N PHE A 9 3.03 -1.65 -27.81
CA PHE A 9 3.95 -1.11 -26.80
C PHE A 9 5.38 -1.64 -26.98
N ILE A 10 5.54 -2.96 -27.08
CA ILE A 10 6.84 -3.62 -27.30
C ILE A 10 7.45 -3.20 -28.64
N SER A 11 6.63 -3.01 -29.68
CA SER A 11 7.10 -2.52 -30.98
C SER A 11 7.73 -1.13 -30.87
N TYR A 12 7.11 -0.20 -30.14
CA TYR A 12 7.69 1.14 -29.92
C TYR A 12 9.04 1.06 -29.21
N ILE A 13 9.18 0.20 -28.19
CA ILE A 13 10.47 -0.02 -27.51
C ILE A 13 11.52 -0.59 -28.48
N LYS A 14 11.19 -1.66 -29.20
CA LYS A 14 12.12 -2.33 -30.13
C LYS A 14 12.57 -1.44 -31.29
N THR A 15 11.69 -0.55 -31.75
CA THR A 15 11.98 0.40 -32.84
C THR A 15 12.57 1.71 -32.34
N GLN A 16 12.93 1.81 -31.05
CA GLN A 16 13.51 3.00 -30.41
C GLN A 16 12.62 4.25 -30.49
N GLN A 17 11.30 4.06 -30.61
CA GLN A 17 10.29 5.12 -30.65
C GLN A 17 9.67 5.33 -29.25
N VAL A 18 10.52 5.41 -28.23
CA VAL A 18 10.10 5.52 -26.82
C VAL A 18 9.42 6.87 -26.56
N ASP A 19 9.78 7.91 -27.32
CA ASP A 19 9.18 9.24 -27.33
C ASP A 19 7.68 9.23 -27.64
N LYS A 20 7.17 8.22 -28.36
CA LYS A 20 5.74 8.08 -28.70
C LYS A 20 4.92 7.37 -27.63
N LEU A 21 5.57 6.74 -26.65
CA LEU A 21 4.90 5.94 -25.64
C LEU A 21 3.98 6.74 -24.71
N PRO A 22 4.32 7.98 -24.28
CA PRO A 22 3.42 8.79 -23.45
C PRO A 22 2.08 9.07 -24.15
N GLU A 23 2.11 9.53 -25.41
CA GLU A 23 0.90 9.78 -26.19
C GLU A 23 0.11 8.49 -26.45
N PHE A 24 0.79 7.39 -26.77
CA PHE A 24 0.15 6.09 -26.90
C PHE A 24 -0.55 5.67 -25.60
N TYR A 25 0.09 5.86 -24.45
CA TYR A 25 -0.40 5.44 -23.14
C TYR A 25 -1.59 6.26 -22.63
N THR A 26 -1.63 7.57 -22.91
CA THR A 26 -2.77 8.42 -22.50
C THR A 26 -4.08 7.98 -23.14
N GLN A 27 -4.01 7.49 -24.38
CA GLN A 27 -5.15 6.98 -25.15
C GLN A 27 -5.67 5.60 -24.69
N LEU A 28 -4.92 4.89 -23.83
CA LEU A 28 -5.30 3.56 -23.37
C LEU A 28 -6.42 3.57 -22.34
N SER A 29 -7.20 2.49 -22.34
CA SER A 29 -8.12 2.14 -21.26
C SER A 29 -7.36 1.90 -19.94
N ASP A 30 -8.06 1.99 -18.80
CA ASP A 30 -7.47 1.71 -17.49
C ASP A 30 -6.83 0.30 -17.42
N SER A 31 -7.54 -0.71 -17.94
CA SER A 31 -7.05 -2.09 -18.00
C SER A 31 -5.81 -2.24 -18.88
N ASP A 32 -5.75 -1.53 -20.00
CA ASP A 32 -4.58 -1.54 -20.90
C ASP A 32 -3.38 -0.83 -20.27
N CYS A 33 -3.61 0.26 -19.54
CA CYS A 33 -2.58 0.91 -18.75
C CYS A 33 -1.98 -0.04 -17.70
N VAL A 34 -2.83 -0.77 -16.95
CA VAL A 34 -2.36 -1.78 -15.99
C VAL A 34 -1.50 -2.85 -16.66
N LEU A 35 -1.90 -3.33 -17.84
CA LEU A 35 -1.14 -4.34 -18.57
C LEU A 35 0.25 -3.84 -18.97
N VAL A 36 0.36 -2.62 -19.48
CA VAL A 36 1.64 -1.99 -19.84
C VAL A 36 2.55 -1.83 -18.62
N LEU A 37 2.02 -1.28 -17.52
CA LEU A 37 2.82 -1.05 -16.31
C LEU A 37 3.24 -2.37 -15.65
N LYS A 38 2.35 -3.38 -15.65
CA LYS A 38 2.66 -4.73 -15.19
C LYS A 38 3.78 -5.35 -16.02
N PHE A 39 3.73 -5.23 -17.34
CA PHE A 39 4.79 -5.72 -18.22
C PHE A 39 6.14 -5.06 -17.89
N CYS A 40 6.17 -3.73 -17.72
CA CYS A 40 7.40 -3.02 -17.37
C CYS A 40 8.00 -3.51 -16.05
N PHE A 41 7.18 -3.66 -15.01
CA PHE A 41 7.61 -4.22 -13.74
C PHE A 41 8.15 -5.65 -13.89
N GLU A 42 7.46 -6.52 -14.63
CA GLU A 42 7.89 -7.91 -14.87
C GLU A 42 9.22 -7.98 -15.62
N GLN A 43 9.47 -7.11 -16.59
CA GLN A 43 10.76 -7.05 -17.28
C GLN A 43 11.88 -6.53 -16.36
N ALA A 44 11.60 -5.51 -15.55
CA ALA A 44 12.56 -4.94 -14.61
C ALA A 44 13.03 -5.95 -13.57
N ILE A 45 12.13 -6.77 -13.02
CA ILE A 45 12.49 -7.78 -12.01
C ILE A 45 13.21 -8.99 -12.59
N GLN A 46 12.99 -9.29 -13.89
CA GLN A 46 13.64 -10.41 -14.56
C GLN A 46 15.06 -10.08 -15.01
N ASN A 47 15.34 -8.80 -15.33
CA ASN A 47 16.66 -8.36 -15.75
C ASN A 47 17.01 -7.01 -15.10
N GLN A 48 17.99 -7.04 -14.18
CA GLN A 48 18.44 -5.84 -13.47
C GLN A 48 19.04 -4.77 -14.39
N GLU A 49 19.62 -5.14 -15.53
CA GLU A 49 20.21 -4.17 -16.48
C GLU A 49 19.18 -3.21 -17.06
N VAL A 50 17.92 -3.63 -17.15
CA VAL A 50 16.81 -2.81 -17.68
C VAL A 50 15.91 -2.25 -16.59
N TYR A 51 16.23 -2.47 -15.31
CA TYR A 51 15.39 -2.06 -14.19
C TYR A 51 15.12 -0.56 -14.19
N ILE A 52 16.18 0.25 -14.24
CA ILE A 52 16.10 1.72 -14.22
C ILE A 52 15.34 2.21 -15.45
N PHE A 53 15.62 1.65 -16.62
CA PHE A 53 14.91 2.00 -17.85
C PHE A 53 13.40 1.81 -17.72
N PHE A 54 12.94 0.66 -17.23
CA PHE A 54 11.51 0.41 -17.07
C PHE A 54 10.87 1.20 -15.94
N GLN A 55 11.63 1.49 -14.86
CA GLN A 55 11.17 2.35 -13.77
C GLN A 55 10.94 3.78 -14.27
N ASP A 56 11.92 4.35 -14.98
CA ASP A 56 11.82 5.70 -15.56
C ASP A 56 10.72 5.78 -16.62
N LEU A 57 10.57 4.74 -17.43
CA LEU A 57 9.47 4.66 -18.39
C LEU A 57 8.12 4.66 -17.67
N CYS A 58 7.91 3.81 -16.66
CA CYS A 58 6.68 3.83 -15.88
C CYS A 58 6.41 5.19 -15.24
N LYS A 59 7.45 5.84 -14.69
CA LYS A 59 7.35 7.20 -14.15
C LYS A 59 6.86 8.18 -15.22
N GLN A 60 7.46 8.17 -16.41
CA GLN A 60 7.06 9.05 -17.50
C GLN A 60 5.60 8.81 -17.92
N LEU A 61 5.20 7.55 -18.11
CA LEU A 61 3.83 7.20 -18.53
C LEU A 61 2.77 7.62 -17.50
N ILE A 62 3.04 7.37 -16.22
CA ILE A 62 2.15 7.74 -15.11
C ILE A 62 2.08 9.27 -14.97
N THR A 63 3.21 9.97 -15.09
CA THR A 63 3.29 11.44 -15.01
C THR A 63 2.52 12.11 -16.14
N GLU A 64 2.63 11.58 -17.36
CA GLU A 64 1.88 12.11 -18.51
C GLU A 64 0.37 11.94 -18.32
N LYS A 65 -0.07 10.77 -17.87
CA LYS A 65 -1.51 10.50 -17.64
C LYS A 65 -2.06 11.20 -16.40
N LYS A 66 -1.19 11.60 -15.45
CA LYS A 66 -1.52 12.23 -14.16
C LYS A 66 -2.51 11.45 -13.28
N ALA A 67 -2.68 10.16 -13.56
CA ALA A 67 -3.62 9.30 -12.86
C ALA A 67 -3.08 7.87 -12.77
N LEU A 68 -3.22 7.26 -11.60
CA LEU A 68 -2.95 5.84 -11.40
C LEU A 68 -4.15 5.03 -11.88
N PRO A 69 -3.93 3.99 -12.70
CA PRO A 69 -5.00 3.06 -13.02
C PRO A 69 -5.53 2.37 -11.76
N GLU A 70 -6.84 2.18 -11.64
CA GLU A 70 -7.45 1.61 -10.42
C GLU A 70 -6.89 0.21 -10.10
N GLY A 71 -6.68 -0.60 -11.14
CA GLY A 71 -6.08 -1.93 -11.00
C GLY A 71 -4.63 -1.87 -10.48
N LEU A 72 -3.89 -0.80 -10.78
CA LEU A 72 -2.54 -0.59 -10.28
C LEU A 72 -2.55 -0.21 -8.79
N ILE A 73 -3.47 0.64 -8.35
CA ILE A 73 -3.61 1.02 -6.92
C ILE A 73 -3.75 -0.25 -6.06
N THR A 74 -4.56 -1.20 -6.51
CA THR A 74 -4.75 -2.48 -5.82
C THR A 74 -3.55 -3.42 -6.00
N GLY A 75 -2.86 -3.33 -7.14
CA GLY A 75 -1.72 -4.17 -7.49
C GLY A 75 -0.41 -3.80 -6.80
N ILE A 76 -0.23 -2.56 -6.33
CA ILE A 76 0.92 -2.13 -5.53
C ILE A 76 0.69 -2.58 -4.08
N ASN A 77 0.86 -3.87 -3.84
CA ASN A 77 0.59 -4.53 -2.58
C ASN A 77 1.78 -5.35 -2.06
N THR A 78 2.99 -5.13 -2.57
CA THR A 78 4.24 -5.69 -2.02
C THR A 78 5.31 -4.62 -1.94
N LEU A 79 6.37 -4.86 -1.17
CA LEU A 79 7.49 -3.93 -1.04
C LEU A 79 8.19 -3.68 -2.37
N GLU A 80 8.40 -4.70 -3.20
CA GLU A 80 9.11 -4.58 -4.49
C GLU A 80 8.32 -3.71 -5.47
N ARG A 81 6.99 -3.89 -5.53
CA ARG A 81 6.13 -3.05 -6.36
C ARG A 81 6.09 -1.62 -5.85
N LEU A 82 5.97 -1.44 -4.53
CA LEU A 82 5.99 -0.13 -3.91
C LEU A 82 7.31 0.60 -4.21
N ALA A 83 8.45 -0.07 -4.05
CA ALA A 83 9.76 0.49 -4.35
C ALA A 83 9.90 0.86 -5.82
N PHE A 84 9.48 -0.04 -6.74
CA PHE A 84 9.54 0.21 -8.17
C PHE A 84 8.71 1.44 -8.58
N PHE A 85 7.48 1.58 -8.10
CA PHE A 85 6.60 2.68 -8.48
C PHE A 85 6.77 3.95 -7.63
N SER A 86 7.54 3.92 -6.54
CA SER A 86 7.67 5.03 -5.58
C SER A 86 7.98 6.39 -6.22
N SER A 87 8.92 6.44 -7.16
CA SER A 87 9.30 7.68 -7.85
C SER A 87 8.15 8.28 -8.66
N ALA A 88 7.33 7.44 -9.30
CA ALA A 88 6.13 7.87 -10.01
C ALA A 88 5.05 8.34 -9.03
N LEU A 89 4.85 7.60 -7.94
CA LEU A 89 3.85 7.92 -6.91
C LEU A 89 4.14 9.26 -6.25
N THR A 90 5.40 9.59 -5.96
CA THR A 90 5.77 10.88 -5.39
C THR A 90 5.49 12.03 -6.37
N GLU A 91 5.80 11.86 -7.66
CA GLU A 91 5.64 12.91 -8.68
C GLU A 91 4.17 13.35 -8.89
N ILE A 92 3.23 12.40 -8.86
CA ILE A 92 1.80 12.65 -9.15
C ILE A 92 0.90 12.64 -7.91
N GLU A 93 1.49 12.74 -6.71
CA GLU A 93 0.78 12.54 -5.43
C GLU A 93 -0.02 11.23 -5.38
N GLY A 94 0.47 10.18 -6.03
CA GLY A 94 -0.22 8.92 -6.28
C GLY A 94 -0.66 8.18 -5.02
N TYR A 95 0.03 8.41 -3.88
CA TYR A 95 -0.38 7.83 -2.60
C TYR A 95 -1.78 8.29 -2.14
N LYS A 96 -2.20 9.51 -2.50
CA LYS A 96 -3.52 10.06 -2.17
C LYS A 96 -4.65 9.44 -3.00
N GLN A 97 -4.34 8.85 -4.15
CA GLN A 97 -5.35 8.32 -5.06
C GLN A 97 -5.95 7.02 -4.51
N ALA A 98 -7.25 6.87 -4.67
CA ALA A 98 -8.02 5.74 -4.17
C ALA A 98 -8.81 5.09 -5.31
N ASN A 99 -9.00 3.77 -5.21
CA ASN A 99 -9.85 3.03 -6.14
C ASN A 99 -11.35 3.21 -5.80
N ARG A 100 -12.24 2.56 -6.54
CA ARG A 100 -13.70 2.59 -6.31
C ARG A 100 -14.18 2.16 -4.92
N GLN A 101 -13.34 1.52 -4.11
CA GLN A 101 -13.67 1.13 -2.74
C GLN A 101 -13.16 2.15 -1.70
N GLY A 102 -12.58 3.26 -2.15
CA GLY A 102 -11.89 4.22 -1.30
C GLY A 102 -10.55 3.69 -0.76
N ASN A 103 -10.04 2.57 -1.29
CA ASN A 103 -8.75 2.04 -0.87
C ASN A 103 -7.63 2.74 -1.65
N THR A 104 -6.70 3.36 -0.92
CA THR A 104 -5.40 3.78 -1.46
C THR A 104 -4.46 2.56 -1.57
N LEU A 105 -3.31 2.72 -2.24
CA LEU A 105 -2.30 1.65 -2.29
C LEU A 105 -1.79 1.25 -0.90
N VAL A 106 -1.83 2.18 0.07
CA VAL A 106 -1.42 1.90 1.46
C VAL A 106 -2.40 0.94 2.15
N HIS A 107 -3.70 1.04 1.82
CA HIS A 107 -4.68 0.04 2.24
C HIS A 107 -4.38 -1.33 1.62
N ALA A 108 -4.02 -1.37 0.33
CA ALA A 108 -3.68 -2.62 -0.35
C ALA A 108 -2.44 -3.30 0.26
N LEU A 109 -1.40 -2.53 0.60
CA LEU A 109 -0.22 -3.02 1.33
C LEU A 109 -0.59 -3.56 2.72
N CYS A 110 -1.45 -2.85 3.46
CA CYS A 110 -1.82 -3.24 4.81
C CYS A 110 -2.74 -4.48 4.87
N THR A 111 -3.38 -4.85 3.76
CA THR A 111 -4.34 -5.96 3.70
C THR A 111 -3.81 -7.21 3.00
N ASN A 112 -2.58 -7.16 2.47
CA ASN A 112 -1.99 -8.31 1.80
C ASN A 112 -1.54 -9.39 2.82
N SER A 113 -2.37 -10.42 2.99
CA SER A 113 -2.08 -11.53 3.91
C SER A 113 -0.97 -12.47 3.43
N GLN A 114 -0.58 -12.40 2.16
CA GLN A 114 0.49 -13.22 1.58
C GLN A 114 1.87 -12.56 1.70
N GLN A 115 1.95 -11.40 2.32
CA GLN A 115 3.19 -10.64 2.39
C GLN A 115 4.16 -11.25 3.41
N THR A 116 5.37 -11.54 2.95
CA THR A 116 6.46 -12.07 3.79
C THR A 116 7.32 -10.96 4.39
N GLU A 117 7.40 -9.81 3.70
CA GLU A 117 8.18 -8.65 4.12
C GLU A 117 7.26 -7.43 4.23
N TRP A 118 7.08 -6.91 5.44
CA TRP A 118 6.25 -5.72 5.66
C TRP A 118 6.97 -4.46 5.18
N PRO A 119 6.26 -3.45 4.64
CA PRO A 119 6.88 -2.29 4.03
C PRO A 119 6.93 -1.12 5.01
N PHE A 120 6.76 -1.32 6.32
CA PHE A 120 6.55 -0.21 7.26
C PHE A 120 7.82 0.61 7.40
N ASN A 121 8.99 -0.03 7.48
CA ASN A 121 10.25 0.71 7.52
C ASN A 121 10.49 1.50 6.22
N PHE A 122 10.15 0.93 5.06
CA PHE A 122 10.26 1.63 3.78
C PHE A 122 9.32 2.84 3.71
N LEU A 123 8.05 2.66 4.08
CA LEU A 123 7.06 3.75 4.16
C LEU A 123 7.52 4.84 5.12
N ARG A 124 8.03 4.49 6.31
CA ARG A 124 8.58 5.47 7.25
C ARG A 124 9.74 6.25 6.62
N SER A 125 10.65 5.59 5.92
CA SER A 125 11.77 6.24 5.25
C SER A 125 11.29 7.25 4.20
N LEU A 126 10.34 6.87 3.35
CA LEU A 126 9.76 7.80 2.35
C LEU A 126 9.20 9.08 3.00
N MET A 127 8.58 8.95 4.18
CA MET A 127 8.06 10.11 4.91
C MET A 127 9.15 11.02 5.46
N LEU A 128 10.25 10.46 5.95
CA LEU A 128 11.35 11.21 6.56
C LEU A 128 12.21 11.95 5.53
N PHE A 129 12.43 11.35 4.36
CA PHE A 129 13.40 11.87 3.38
C PHE A 129 12.77 12.71 2.26
N GLU A 130 11.48 12.54 1.95
CA GLU A 130 10.89 13.17 0.75
C GLU A 130 9.79 14.20 1.04
N ARG A 131 9.50 14.52 2.31
CA ARG A 131 8.33 15.35 2.71
C ARG A 131 7.06 14.91 1.96
N ASN A 132 6.83 13.61 1.91
CA ASN A 132 5.75 13.03 1.10
C ASN A 132 4.39 13.24 1.80
N GLU A 133 3.82 14.44 1.65
CA GLU A 133 2.50 14.80 2.19
C GLU A 133 1.39 13.90 1.62
N SER A 134 1.59 13.40 0.40
CA SER A 134 0.66 12.47 -0.23
C SER A 134 0.56 11.14 0.51
N LEU A 135 1.70 10.62 1.01
CA LEU A 135 1.73 9.42 1.84
C LEU A 135 1.15 9.68 3.24
N ALA A 136 1.44 10.83 3.85
CA ALA A 136 0.85 11.20 5.13
C ALA A 136 -0.69 11.28 5.05
N HIS A 137 -1.22 11.89 3.98
CA HIS A 137 -2.65 11.89 3.71
C HIS A 137 -3.20 10.48 3.50
N ALA A 138 -2.49 9.63 2.75
CA ALA A 138 -2.90 8.25 2.49
C ALA A 138 -3.03 7.41 3.77
N LEU A 139 -2.18 7.65 4.78
CA LEU A 139 -2.26 7.02 6.11
C LEU A 139 -3.50 7.50 6.87
N GLY A 140 -3.87 8.77 6.77
CA GLY A 140 -5.09 9.29 7.38
C GLY A 140 -6.38 8.96 6.63
N HIS A 141 -6.29 8.52 5.37
CA HIS A 141 -7.44 8.31 4.50
C HIS A 141 -8.32 7.15 4.99
N LYS A 142 -9.63 7.38 5.12
CA LYS A 142 -10.62 6.36 5.44
C LYS A 142 -11.23 5.81 4.15
N ASN A 143 -11.20 4.49 3.96
CA ASN A 143 -11.90 3.85 2.84
C ASN A 143 -13.43 3.86 3.02
N HIS A 144 -14.18 3.23 2.10
CA HIS A 144 -15.65 3.16 2.19
C HIS A 144 -16.17 2.40 3.42
N GLN A 145 -15.35 1.54 4.03
CA GLN A 145 -15.65 0.87 5.30
C GLN A 145 -15.22 1.70 6.52
N ARG A 146 -14.82 2.96 6.31
CA ARG A 146 -14.34 3.90 7.32
C ARG A 146 -13.08 3.46 8.07
N MET A 147 -12.31 2.54 7.49
CA MET A 147 -11.03 2.10 8.04
C MET A 147 -9.89 2.85 7.36
N ARG A 148 -8.88 3.22 8.14
CA ARG A 148 -7.58 3.70 7.64
C ARG A 148 -6.66 2.51 7.33
N PRO A 149 -5.54 2.69 6.62
CA PRO A 149 -4.68 1.57 6.26
C PRO A 149 -4.24 0.72 7.44
N ILE A 150 -3.81 1.33 8.56
CA ILE A 150 -3.33 0.55 9.71
C ILE A 150 -4.49 -0.12 10.45
N ASP A 151 -5.70 0.47 10.42
CA ASP A 151 -6.89 -0.21 10.94
C ASP A 151 -7.15 -1.51 10.15
N CYS A 152 -7.00 -1.46 8.83
CA CYS A 152 -7.10 -2.64 7.97
C CYS A 152 -6.00 -3.67 8.26
N TYR A 153 -4.76 -3.25 8.48
CA TYR A 153 -3.69 -4.17 8.92
C TYR A 153 -4.06 -4.89 10.21
N LEU A 154 -4.53 -4.15 11.22
CA LEU A 154 -4.88 -4.70 12.52
C LEU A 154 -6.11 -5.63 12.45
N ALA A 155 -7.03 -5.38 11.53
CA ALA A 155 -8.21 -6.20 11.31
C ALA A 155 -7.92 -7.49 10.52
N PHE A 156 -7.14 -7.41 9.44
CA PHE A 156 -7.07 -8.48 8.43
C PHE A 156 -5.73 -9.23 8.39
N ASN A 157 -4.65 -8.70 8.97
CA ASN A 157 -3.41 -9.47 9.08
C ASN A 157 -3.53 -10.51 10.20
N HIS A 158 -3.80 -11.77 9.85
CA HIS A 158 -3.89 -12.88 10.79
C HIS A 158 -2.52 -13.48 11.16
N ASN A 159 -1.44 -13.08 10.48
CA ASN A 159 -0.10 -13.51 10.85
C ASN A 159 0.36 -12.75 12.10
N LEU A 160 0.47 -13.48 13.21
CA LEU A 160 0.89 -12.98 14.51
C LEU A 160 2.37 -13.16 14.79
N ALA A 161 3.16 -13.61 13.80
CA ALA A 161 4.61 -13.64 13.94
C ALA A 161 5.13 -12.27 14.40
N LYS A 162 6.05 -12.28 15.35
CA LYS A 162 6.65 -11.05 15.87
C LYS A 162 7.32 -10.31 14.71
N LEU A 163 6.92 -9.05 14.50
CA LEU A 163 7.59 -8.17 13.55
C LEU A 163 9.07 -7.98 13.97
N PRO A 164 10.00 -7.91 13.02
CA PRO A 164 11.35 -7.42 13.30
C PRO A 164 11.29 -6.05 14.00
N ASP A 165 12.24 -5.78 14.91
CA ASP A 165 12.18 -4.59 15.75
C ASP A 165 12.17 -3.27 14.95
N HIS A 166 12.81 -3.25 13.77
CA HIS A 166 12.78 -2.10 12.87
C HIS A 166 11.41 -1.88 12.21
N GLU A 167 10.72 -2.96 11.82
CA GLU A 167 9.35 -2.90 11.29
C GLU A 167 8.34 -2.51 12.37
N LEU A 168 8.48 -3.06 13.59
CA LEU A 168 7.62 -2.70 14.72
C LEU A 168 7.77 -1.21 15.07
N SER A 169 9.00 -0.73 15.18
CA SER A 169 9.30 0.68 15.46
C SER A 169 8.79 1.58 14.34
N ALA A 170 8.89 1.13 13.09
CA ALA A 170 8.35 1.88 11.96
C ALA A 170 6.83 1.96 11.98
N LEU A 171 6.14 0.85 12.26
CA LEU A 171 4.69 0.82 12.37
C LEU A 171 4.16 1.73 13.48
N LEU A 172 4.83 1.77 14.64
CA LEU A 172 4.47 2.71 15.72
C LEU A 172 4.58 4.17 15.27
N ALA A 173 5.64 4.53 14.53
CA ALA A 173 5.77 5.87 13.96
C ALA A 173 4.67 6.17 12.93
N LEU A 174 4.31 5.21 12.07
CA LEU A 174 3.22 5.37 11.11
C LEU A 174 1.86 5.51 11.81
N ILE A 175 1.63 4.80 12.92
CA ILE A 175 0.44 4.97 13.77
C ILE A 175 0.37 6.40 14.32
N GLU A 176 1.48 6.94 14.81
CA GLU A 176 1.53 8.31 15.32
C GLU A 176 1.17 9.31 14.21
N ILE A 177 1.70 9.12 13.00
CA ILE A 177 1.40 10.00 11.87
C ILE A 177 -0.07 9.87 11.45
N GLN A 178 -0.57 8.65 11.26
CA GLN A 178 -1.98 8.38 10.95
C GLN A 178 -2.91 9.08 11.96
N SER A 179 -2.56 9.04 13.25
CA SER A 179 -3.33 9.66 14.33
C SER A 179 -3.30 11.19 14.30
N LYS A 180 -2.24 11.80 13.75
CA LYS A 180 -2.14 13.26 13.60
C LYS A 180 -2.86 13.77 12.34
N THR A 181 -2.93 12.95 11.30
CA THR A 181 -3.47 13.35 9.98
C THR A 181 -4.97 13.17 9.82
N SER A 182 -5.61 12.38 10.68
CA SER A 182 -7.04 12.05 10.59
C SER A 182 -7.77 12.44 11.86
N GLU A 183 -9.06 12.75 11.71
CA GLU A 183 -10.02 12.71 12.80
C GLU A 183 -9.96 11.35 13.53
N GLN A 184 -10.43 11.33 14.78
CA GLN A 184 -10.43 10.14 15.62
C GLN A 184 -10.99 8.91 14.88
N SER A 185 -10.48 7.74 15.26
CA SER A 185 -10.99 6.45 14.78
C SER A 185 -12.50 6.40 14.95
N GLU A 186 -13.20 5.74 14.01
CA GLU A 186 -14.65 5.63 14.10
C GLU A 186 -15.10 5.03 15.44
N PRO A 187 -16.12 5.61 16.09
CA PRO A 187 -16.68 5.06 17.31
C PRO A 187 -17.07 3.58 17.12
N GLY A 188 -16.61 2.72 18.02
CA GLY A 188 -16.89 1.28 17.97
C GLY A 188 -16.02 0.45 17.02
N LEU A 189 -15.14 1.06 16.20
CA LEU A 189 -14.25 0.31 15.32
C LEU A 189 -13.28 -0.59 16.09
N LEU A 190 -12.71 -0.09 17.20
CA LEU A 190 -11.89 -0.91 18.11
C LEU A 190 -12.66 -2.15 18.58
N HIS A 191 -13.91 -1.97 18.98
CA HIS A 191 -14.76 -3.07 19.43
C HIS A 191 -15.01 -4.08 18.31
N ALA A 192 -15.35 -3.60 17.10
CA ALA A 192 -15.58 -4.44 15.94
C ALA A 192 -14.34 -5.26 15.54
N ILE A 193 -13.15 -4.65 15.54
CA ILE A 193 -11.88 -5.35 15.26
C ILE A 193 -11.62 -6.41 16.33
N CYS A 194 -11.70 -6.07 17.62
CA CYS A 194 -11.48 -7.06 18.68
C CYS A 194 -12.50 -8.20 18.62
N GLN A 195 -13.78 -7.90 18.38
CA GLN A 195 -14.81 -8.92 18.18
C GLN A 195 -14.49 -9.84 17.01
N PHE A 196 -14.03 -9.27 15.89
CA PHE A 196 -13.63 -10.05 14.72
C PHE A 196 -12.46 -10.99 15.05
N LEU A 197 -11.41 -10.49 15.71
CA LEU A 197 -10.26 -11.31 16.12
C LEU A 197 -10.65 -12.43 17.11
N VAL A 198 -11.63 -12.19 17.98
CA VAL A 198 -12.20 -13.23 18.87
C VAL A 198 -13.01 -14.26 18.08
N LYS A 199 -13.85 -13.81 17.14
CA LYS A 199 -14.67 -14.68 16.30
C LYS A 199 -13.81 -15.62 15.44
N GLU A 200 -12.76 -15.09 14.85
CA GLU A 200 -11.77 -15.86 14.05
C GLU A 200 -10.78 -16.65 14.93
N LYS A 201 -10.96 -16.64 16.26
CA LYS A 201 -10.12 -17.34 17.25
C LYS A 201 -8.64 -16.95 17.21
N ILE A 202 -8.31 -15.80 16.62
CA ILE A 202 -6.97 -15.22 16.57
C ILE A 202 -6.52 -14.83 17.98
N ASN A 203 -7.45 -14.36 18.81
CA ASN A 203 -7.19 -13.99 20.20
C ASN A 203 -6.55 -15.12 21.03
N LYS A 204 -6.79 -16.40 20.71
CA LYS A 204 -6.21 -17.55 21.43
C LYS A 204 -4.69 -17.67 21.31
N GLN A 205 -4.10 -17.00 20.33
CA GLN A 205 -2.66 -16.95 20.08
C GLN A 205 -2.03 -15.66 20.62
N LEU A 206 -2.84 -14.78 21.22
CA LEU A 206 -2.38 -13.54 21.84
C LEU A 206 -2.33 -13.73 23.35
N ASP A 207 -1.29 -13.17 23.96
CA ASP A 207 -1.20 -12.92 25.39
C ASP A 207 -1.07 -11.41 25.62
N SER A 208 -1.25 -10.96 26.87
CA SER A 208 -1.20 -9.55 27.26
C SER A 208 0.11 -8.82 26.91
N THR A 209 1.19 -9.56 26.62
CA THR A 209 2.51 -9.01 26.26
C THR A 209 2.74 -8.98 24.75
N HIS A 210 1.85 -9.58 23.97
CA HIS A 210 2.00 -9.68 22.53
C HIS A 210 2.01 -8.28 21.86
N PRO A 211 3.01 -7.95 21.00
CA PRO A 211 3.13 -6.61 20.40
C PRO A 211 1.89 -6.12 19.66
N ARG A 212 1.07 -7.04 19.13
CA ARG A 212 -0.22 -6.72 18.49
C ARG A 212 -1.15 -5.95 19.43
N ILE A 213 -1.17 -6.26 20.72
CA ILE A 213 -2.04 -5.56 21.69
C ILE A 213 -1.59 -4.12 21.85
N LEU A 214 -0.28 -3.89 21.98
CA LEU A 214 0.30 -2.56 22.05
C LEU A 214 -0.02 -1.76 20.77
N LEU A 215 0.06 -2.39 19.60
CA LEU A 215 -0.26 -1.73 18.32
C LEU A 215 -1.75 -1.34 18.23
N ILE A 216 -2.66 -2.23 18.64
CA ILE A 216 -4.10 -1.91 18.69
C ILE A 216 -4.35 -0.78 19.69
N ALA A 217 -3.81 -0.86 20.90
CA ALA A 217 -3.94 0.16 21.92
C ALA A 217 -3.45 1.53 21.41
N SER A 218 -2.27 1.56 20.77
CA SER A 218 -1.68 2.77 20.20
C SER A 218 -2.52 3.34 19.06
N CYS A 219 -2.99 2.51 18.13
CA CYS A 219 -3.77 2.93 16.95
C CYS A 219 -5.14 3.53 17.31
N PHE A 220 -5.72 3.08 18.41
CA PHE A 220 -7.03 3.54 18.91
C PHE A 220 -6.93 4.45 20.14
N GLN A 221 -5.71 4.84 20.55
CA GLN A 221 -5.46 5.63 21.77
C GLN A 221 -6.17 5.06 23.01
N ALA A 222 -6.24 3.73 23.09
CA ALA A 222 -6.88 3.00 24.17
C ALA A 222 -5.83 2.47 25.15
N ARG A 223 -6.28 2.11 26.35
CA ARG A 223 -5.43 1.40 27.31
C ARG A 223 -5.29 -0.06 26.89
N VAL A 224 -4.12 -0.65 27.17
CA VAL A 224 -3.84 -2.07 26.89
C VAL A 224 -4.88 -2.97 27.57
N GLU A 225 -5.28 -2.67 28.81
CA GLU A 225 -6.27 -3.43 29.57
C GLU A 225 -7.64 -3.43 28.90
N THR A 226 -8.02 -2.31 28.27
CA THR A 226 -9.26 -2.22 27.48
C THR A 226 -9.19 -3.18 26.29
N VAL A 227 -8.06 -3.23 25.59
CA VAL A 227 -7.88 -4.12 24.45
C VAL A 227 -7.91 -5.59 24.90
N CYS A 228 -7.19 -5.95 25.96
CA CYS A 228 -7.20 -7.31 26.52
C CYS A 228 -8.63 -7.74 26.92
N THR A 229 -9.37 -6.87 27.59
CA THR A 229 -10.78 -7.13 27.98
C THR A 229 -11.64 -7.43 26.76
N LEU A 230 -11.51 -6.64 25.69
CA LEU A 230 -12.26 -6.84 24.45
C LEU A 230 -11.85 -8.12 23.71
N LEU A 231 -10.57 -8.49 23.79
CA LEU A 231 -10.03 -9.73 23.21
C LEU A 231 -10.25 -10.97 24.07
N LYS A 232 -10.72 -10.81 25.31
CA LYS A 232 -10.95 -11.91 26.27
C LYS A 232 -9.66 -12.69 26.59
N ILE A 233 -8.58 -11.97 26.84
CA ILE A 233 -7.25 -12.49 27.20
C ILE A 233 -6.71 -11.82 28.46
#